data_AF-A0A1T5F8U5-F1
#
_entry.id   AF-A0A1T5F8U5-F1
#
_cell.length_a   1.000
_cell.length_b   1.000
_cell.length_c   1.000
_cell.angle_alpha   90.00
_cell.angle_beta   90.00
_cell.angle_gamma   90.00
#
_symmetry.space_group_name_H-M   'P 1'
#
loop_
_entity.id
_entity.type
_entity.pdbx_description
1 polymer ?
#
loop_
_entity_poly.entity_id
_entity_poly.type
_entity_poly.pdbx_seq_one_letter_code
_entity_poly.pdbx_strand_id
1 'polypeptide(L)'
;MKTVFGILCLFVMTMASAQAEEIWFALDPGYPMPPDLVHYSSAEDACRAGYAKDVDYLSQFDNDYMLAYRPPVWNPLTLPYVTYDCVESWTGTIDGSSWSVSDFRHIISVQGEMCRPGLVFDPYAGKCGPLSDYAQRRQNGDPNNDPGNHPDNCAGNPINIAIGNKFERQIDFADADGELRFERFYNGAEGRWRHSYGASLIVTNGSAILTFEDGRASIFTVTANVATAESNERGSLAKSGANWVYSSPTNETMTFNSDGQLTAWKLASGLTQKLTYDFDENYNNLVTVTDSRGHVLSFTEDFSSHLVKLTAGALTATYVYSDGGTLTSVTRALGGKSVSRSYVYDDPNNPLLLTGLIDEKGVRAATWTYDTQGRATSSQHSGGADKTTVSYADDGTTTVTNALGHVVTYKYALVAGTKQMMSVSGAPAPGCPISNSSFTYDARGQIATQTDALGHITAFVYDTQGRIISKTEAKGTAQQRVTTTTWDGTSFRPKTVTTADRVTTYTYDIQGRLLSTQTHSIKE
;
A
#
# COMPACT_ATOMS: atom_id res chain seq x y z
N MET A 1 -75.32 -28.50 16.30
CA MET A 1 -74.42 -29.21 17.23
C MET A 1 -73.04 -28.60 17.07
N LYS A 2 -72.65 -27.70 17.99
CA LYS A 2 -71.69 -27.90 19.09
C LYS A 2 -70.23 -28.14 18.62
N THR A 3 -69.46 -27.06 18.77
CA THR A 3 -68.04 -26.86 19.11
C THR A 3 -67.23 -28.07 19.59
N VAL A 4 -65.93 -28.15 19.24
CA VAL A 4 -64.70 -28.39 20.07
C VAL A 4 -63.45 -28.14 19.18
N PHE A 5 -62.71 -27.04 19.31
CA PHE A 5 -61.42 -26.83 20.03
C PHE A 5 -60.33 -27.93 19.86
N GLY A 6 -59.27 -27.61 19.12
CA GLY A 6 -58.02 -28.38 19.05
C GLY A 6 -56.82 -27.45 18.98
N ILE A 7 -55.94 -27.59 19.96
CA ILE A 7 -54.95 -26.63 20.45
C ILE A 7 -53.73 -26.50 19.53
N LEU A 8 -53.29 -25.26 19.37
CA LEU A 8 -52.07 -24.80 18.71
C LEU A 8 -50.84 -25.20 19.56
N CYS A 9 -50.10 -26.23 19.13
CA CYS A 9 -48.71 -26.43 19.57
C CYS A 9 -47.78 -25.87 18.50
N LEU A 10 -47.51 -24.57 18.58
CA LEU A 10 -46.43 -23.94 17.83
C LEU A 10 -45.12 -24.31 18.54
N PHE A 11 -44.44 -25.34 18.05
CA PHE A 11 -43.02 -25.55 18.37
C PHE A 11 -42.26 -24.37 17.76
N VAL A 12 -41.92 -23.39 18.59
CA VAL A 12 -40.88 -22.41 18.25
C VAL A 12 -39.57 -23.17 18.28
N MET A 13 -39.21 -23.81 17.17
CA MET A 13 -37.81 -24.06 16.87
C MET A 13 -37.17 -22.69 16.73
N THR A 14 -36.53 -22.22 17.80
CA THR A 14 -35.49 -21.21 17.67
C THR A 14 -34.45 -21.83 16.75
N MET A 15 -34.47 -21.44 15.47
CA MET A 15 -33.28 -21.54 14.65
C MET A 15 -32.23 -20.71 15.40
N ALA A 16 -31.31 -21.39 16.07
CA ALA A 16 -30.04 -20.79 16.38
C ALA A 16 -29.51 -20.33 15.03
N SER A 17 -29.49 -19.02 14.80
CA SER A 17 -28.72 -18.45 13.71
C SER A 17 -27.33 -19.07 13.80
N ALA A 18 -26.92 -19.82 12.77
CA ALA A 18 -25.53 -20.20 12.62
C ALA A 18 -24.74 -18.90 12.76
N GLN A 19 -23.97 -18.77 13.85
CA GLN A 19 -23.07 -17.65 13.96
C GLN A 19 -22.04 -17.85 12.86
N ALA A 20 -21.86 -16.83 12.02
CA ALA A 20 -20.77 -16.73 11.07
C ALA A 20 -19.49 -17.21 11.75
N GLU A 21 -18.85 -18.23 11.18
CA GLU A 21 -17.65 -18.81 11.78
C GLU A 21 -16.54 -17.77 11.76
N GLU A 22 -15.82 -17.61 12.87
CA GLU A 22 -14.63 -16.74 12.94
C GLU A 22 -13.64 -17.14 11.85
N ILE A 23 -12.78 -16.20 11.42
CA ILE A 23 -11.74 -16.50 10.44
C ILE A 23 -10.89 -17.69 10.88
N TRP A 24 -10.75 -18.68 9.99
CA TRP A 24 -9.94 -19.88 10.16
C TRP A 24 -9.15 -20.19 8.89
N PHE A 25 -8.25 -21.18 8.93
CA PHE A 25 -7.35 -21.49 7.82
C PHE A 25 -7.49 -22.95 7.41
N ALA A 26 -7.45 -23.22 6.10
CA ALA A 26 -7.49 -24.55 5.51
C ALA A 26 -6.17 -24.85 4.81
N LEU A 27 -5.58 -26.02 5.06
CA LEU A 27 -4.38 -26.51 4.36
C LEU A 27 -4.77 -27.30 3.12
N ASP A 28 -4.20 -26.95 1.97
CA ASP A 28 -4.41 -27.54 0.64
C ASP A 28 -5.86 -27.88 0.34
N PRO A 29 -6.78 -26.91 0.44
CA PRO A 29 -8.17 -27.18 0.14
C PRO A 29 -8.29 -27.52 -1.35
N GLY A 30 -8.56 -28.80 -1.65
CA GLY A 30 -8.87 -29.23 -3.02
C GLY A 30 -10.08 -28.47 -3.57
N TYR A 31 -10.23 -28.46 -4.90
CA TYR A 31 -11.40 -27.87 -5.55
C TYR A 31 -12.27 -28.96 -6.22
N PRO A 32 -13.58 -29.03 -5.94
CA PRO A 32 -14.34 -28.19 -4.99
C PRO A 32 -13.97 -28.47 -3.53
N MET A 33 -14.14 -27.46 -2.66
CA MET A 33 -13.79 -27.59 -1.25
C MET A 33 -14.61 -28.69 -0.56
N PRO A 34 -13.96 -29.65 0.12
CA PRO A 34 -14.66 -30.63 0.93
C PRO A 34 -15.40 -29.94 2.08
N PRO A 35 -16.58 -30.46 2.49
CA PRO A 35 -17.32 -29.94 3.63
C PRO A 35 -16.64 -30.21 4.99
N ASP A 36 -15.61 -31.04 5.03
CA ASP A 36 -14.90 -31.53 6.22
C ASP A 36 -13.44 -31.07 6.29
N LEU A 37 -13.17 -29.83 5.84
CA LEU A 37 -11.85 -29.22 5.97
C LEU A 37 -11.42 -29.13 7.44
N VAL A 38 -10.12 -29.33 7.68
CA VAL A 38 -9.52 -29.17 9.01
C VAL A 38 -9.37 -27.68 9.29
N HIS A 39 -9.91 -27.22 10.43
CA HIS A 39 -9.86 -25.82 10.85
C HIS A 39 -8.57 -25.55 11.62
N TYR A 40 -7.70 -24.71 11.08
CA TYR A 40 -6.53 -24.21 11.77
C TYR A 40 -6.78 -22.78 12.29
N SER A 41 -6.28 -22.49 13.49
CA SER A 41 -6.43 -21.18 14.15
C SER A 41 -5.55 -20.07 13.56
N SER A 42 -4.52 -20.43 12.81
CA SER A 42 -3.64 -19.51 12.10
C SER A 42 -3.07 -20.14 10.84
N ALA A 43 -2.62 -19.31 9.90
CA ALA A 43 -1.89 -19.79 8.73
C ALA A 43 -0.61 -20.54 9.13
N GLU A 44 0.06 -20.11 10.20
CA GLU A 44 1.26 -20.78 10.72
C GLU A 44 0.93 -22.19 11.21
N ASP A 45 -0.17 -22.37 11.94
CA ASP A 45 -0.60 -23.69 12.42
C ASP A 45 -0.94 -24.64 11.25
N ALA A 46 -1.60 -24.12 10.22
CA ALA A 46 -1.88 -24.87 8.99
C ALA A 46 -0.59 -25.28 8.27
N CYS A 47 0.36 -24.34 8.12
CA CYS A 47 1.67 -24.57 7.49
C CYS A 47 2.49 -25.60 8.28
N ARG A 48 2.52 -25.51 9.63
CA ARG A 48 3.18 -26.50 10.49
C ARG A 48 2.57 -27.90 10.38
N ALA A 49 1.26 -27.98 10.14
CA ALA A 49 0.60 -29.24 9.89
C ALA A 49 0.93 -29.82 8.50
N GLY A 50 1.14 -28.97 7.49
CA GLY A 50 1.71 -29.36 6.19
C GLY A 50 3.10 -29.97 6.38
N TYR A 51 3.97 -29.20 7.04
CA TYR A 51 5.32 -29.64 7.38
C TYR A 51 5.37 -30.99 8.10
N ALA A 52 4.51 -31.19 9.10
CA ALA A 52 4.45 -32.47 9.82
C ALA A 52 4.03 -33.64 8.91
N LYS A 53 3.11 -33.44 7.97
CA LYS A 53 2.72 -34.47 6.99
C LYS A 53 3.86 -34.78 6.02
N ASP A 54 4.61 -33.77 5.61
CA ASP A 54 5.76 -33.94 4.72
C ASP A 54 6.91 -34.68 5.45
N VAL A 55 7.16 -34.38 6.73
CA VAL A 55 8.06 -35.18 7.59
C VAL A 55 7.63 -36.64 7.63
N ASP A 56 6.36 -36.91 7.93
CA ASP A 56 5.85 -38.28 8.04
C ASP A 56 5.97 -39.04 6.71
N TYR A 57 5.73 -38.36 5.58
CA TYR A 57 5.91 -38.93 4.25
C TYR A 57 7.39 -39.24 3.96
N LEU A 58 8.29 -38.29 4.22
CA LEU A 58 9.71 -38.43 3.92
C LEU A 58 10.41 -39.41 4.86
N SER A 59 9.99 -39.52 6.13
CA SER A 59 10.54 -40.46 7.11
C SER A 59 10.41 -41.94 6.71
N GLN A 60 9.59 -42.26 5.70
CA GLN A 60 9.46 -43.59 5.13
C GLN A 60 10.66 -44.01 4.26
N PHE A 61 11.55 -43.07 3.95
CA PHE A 61 12.79 -43.32 3.21
C PHE A 61 13.97 -43.18 4.19
N ASP A 62 14.78 -44.23 4.38
CA ASP A 62 15.94 -44.27 5.30
C ASP A 62 16.92 -43.08 5.06
N ASN A 63 16.76 -42.01 5.84
CA ASN A 63 17.48 -40.74 5.67
C ASN A 63 17.50 -39.97 7.00
N ASP A 64 18.64 -39.37 7.34
CA ASP A 64 18.70 -38.35 8.39
C ASP A 64 18.26 -37.00 7.82
N TYR A 65 17.17 -36.43 8.38
CA TYR A 65 16.58 -35.16 7.94
C TYR A 65 16.72 -34.08 9.02
N MET A 66 17.07 -32.87 8.60
CA MET A 66 16.77 -31.65 9.36
C MET A 66 16.50 -30.50 8.40
N LEU A 67 15.51 -29.66 8.72
CA LEU A 67 15.22 -28.42 8.00
C LEU A 67 14.82 -27.24 8.87
N ALA A 68 15.03 -26.06 8.28
CA ALA A 68 14.49 -24.79 8.72
C ALA A 68 13.09 -24.56 8.12
N TYR A 69 12.07 -24.59 8.98
CA TYR A 69 10.71 -24.13 8.68
C TYR A 69 10.72 -22.66 8.26
N ARG A 70 10.04 -22.33 7.16
CA ARG A 70 9.78 -20.95 6.76
C ARG A 70 8.31 -20.61 7.02
N PRO A 71 8.01 -19.48 7.69
CA PRO A 71 6.64 -19.04 7.90
C PRO A 71 5.91 -18.84 6.57
N PRO A 72 4.58 -19.02 6.55
CA PRO A 72 3.78 -18.79 5.35
C PRO A 72 3.91 -17.35 4.85
N VAL A 73 4.05 -17.19 3.53
CA VAL A 73 4.09 -15.90 2.84
C VAL A 73 2.76 -15.66 2.16
N TRP A 74 2.22 -14.45 2.30
CA TRP A 74 0.95 -14.08 1.70
C TRP A 74 1.06 -13.99 0.18
N ASN A 75 0.16 -14.64 -0.55
CA ASN A 75 0.07 -14.49 -1.99
C ASN A 75 -1.39 -14.19 -2.40
N PRO A 76 -1.70 -12.98 -2.89
CA PRO A 76 -2.97 -12.69 -3.54
C PRO A 76 -2.97 -13.41 -4.90
N LEU A 77 -3.34 -14.68 -4.93
CA LEU A 77 -3.62 -15.36 -6.19
C LEU A 77 -5.07 -15.14 -6.63
N THR A 78 -5.23 -15.31 -7.94
CA THR A 78 -6.41 -15.30 -8.83
C THR A 78 -7.58 -16.20 -8.43
N LEU A 79 -7.89 -16.33 -7.13
CA LEU A 79 -9.06 -17.05 -6.64
C LEU A 79 -9.71 -16.25 -5.50
N PRO A 80 -11.01 -16.41 -5.23
CA PRO A 80 -11.77 -15.54 -4.32
C PRO A 80 -11.40 -15.69 -2.83
N TYR A 81 -10.26 -16.33 -2.53
CA TYR A 81 -9.79 -16.65 -1.20
C TYR A 81 -8.40 -16.07 -0.99
N VAL A 82 -8.21 -15.37 0.13
CA VAL A 82 -6.88 -15.01 0.58
C VAL A 82 -6.11 -16.31 0.82
N THR A 83 -4.98 -16.51 0.14
CA THR A 83 -4.15 -17.70 0.32
C THR A 83 -2.76 -17.34 0.81
N TYR A 84 -2.13 -18.26 1.53
CA TYR A 84 -0.72 -18.21 1.90
C TYR A 84 0.00 -19.35 1.20
N ASP A 85 1.20 -19.07 0.73
CA ASP A 85 2.16 -20.08 0.28
C ASP A 85 3.05 -20.46 1.46
N CYS A 86 3.20 -21.75 1.69
CA CYS A 86 4.08 -22.33 2.69
C CYS A 86 5.10 -23.18 1.93
N VAL A 87 6.35 -22.69 1.89
CA VAL A 87 7.43 -23.30 1.12
C VAL A 87 8.38 -24.03 2.05
N GLU A 88 8.57 -25.31 1.76
CA GLU A 88 9.42 -26.22 2.52
C GLU A 88 10.53 -26.74 1.60
N SER A 89 11.77 -26.79 2.07
CA SER A 89 12.91 -27.24 1.26
C SER A 89 13.64 -28.30 2.02
N TRP A 90 13.76 -29.54 1.53
CA TRP A 90 14.32 -30.72 2.21
C TRP A 90 15.74 -31.08 1.74
N THR A 91 16.56 -31.58 2.67
CA THR A 91 17.85 -32.22 2.36
C THR A 91 17.90 -33.59 3.00
N GLY A 92 18.34 -34.60 2.26
CA GLY A 92 18.53 -35.97 2.76
C GLY A 92 19.90 -36.51 2.35
N THR A 93 20.33 -37.59 2.99
CA THR A 93 21.55 -38.33 2.62
C THR A 93 21.24 -39.83 2.62
N ILE A 94 21.41 -40.47 1.46
CA ILE A 94 21.28 -41.93 1.29
C ILE A 94 22.65 -42.47 0.92
N ASP A 95 23.14 -43.48 1.64
CA ASP A 95 24.41 -44.18 1.34
C ASP A 95 25.62 -43.23 1.11
N GLY A 96 25.69 -42.14 1.87
CA GLY A 96 26.77 -41.15 1.77
C GLY A 96 26.63 -40.14 0.61
N SER A 97 25.55 -40.20 -0.17
CA SER A 97 25.23 -39.22 -1.21
C SER A 97 24.11 -38.29 -0.74
N SER A 98 24.40 -36.99 -0.68
CA SER A 98 23.41 -35.97 -0.29
C SER A 98 22.55 -35.55 -1.48
N TRP A 99 21.27 -35.34 -1.22
CA TRP A 99 20.27 -34.86 -2.16
C TRP A 99 19.44 -33.75 -1.51
N SER A 100 18.90 -32.85 -2.32
CA SER A 100 18.03 -31.76 -1.87
C SER A 100 16.79 -31.71 -2.75
N VAL A 101 15.62 -31.58 -2.14
CA VAL A 101 14.39 -31.18 -2.83
C VAL A 101 14.06 -29.76 -2.36
N SER A 102 14.15 -28.81 -3.26
CA SER A 102 13.73 -27.44 -3.02
C SER A 102 12.23 -27.27 -3.29
N ASP A 103 11.56 -26.54 -2.41
CA ASP A 103 10.23 -25.96 -2.60
C ASP A 103 9.04 -26.93 -2.75
N PHE A 104 8.81 -27.80 -1.76
CA PHE A 104 7.46 -28.31 -1.50
C PHE A 104 6.55 -27.13 -1.15
N ARG A 105 5.41 -27.01 -1.84
CA ARG A 105 4.49 -25.89 -1.68
C ARG A 105 3.15 -26.36 -1.16
N HIS A 106 2.69 -25.73 -0.10
CA HIS A 106 1.34 -25.85 0.41
C HIS A 106 0.57 -24.55 0.24
N ILE A 107 -0.69 -24.67 -0.16
CA ILE A 107 -1.62 -23.54 -0.26
C ILE A 107 -2.49 -23.52 1.00
N ILE A 108 -2.47 -22.41 1.71
CA ILE A 108 -3.27 -22.22 2.92
C ILE A 108 -4.33 -21.19 2.62
N SER A 109 -5.59 -21.57 2.63
CA SER A 109 -6.68 -20.64 2.34
C SER A 109 -7.28 -20.08 3.62
N VAL A 110 -7.51 -18.77 3.65
CA VAL A 110 -8.36 -18.11 4.64
C VAL A 110 -9.80 -18.50 4.38
N GLN A 111 -10.46 -18.95 5.44
CA GLN A 111 -11.84 -19.39 5.47
C GLN A 111 -12.58 -18.70 6.62
N GLY A 112 -13.89 -18.89 6.70
CA GLY A 112 -14.75 -18.25 7.67
C GLY A 112 -15.35 -16.93 7.17
N GLU A 113 -16.30 -16.40 7.96
CA GLU A 113 -17.20 -15.35 7.48
C GLU A 113 -16.96 -13.98 8.12
N MET A 114 -16.23 -13.82 9.22
CA MET A 114 -15.94 -12.48 9.76
C MET A 114 -14.95 -12.45 10.93
N CYS A 115 -14.30 -11.30 11.11
CA CYS A 115 -13.76 -10.93 12.42
C CYS A 115 -14.89 -10.54 13.39
N ARG A 116 -14.66 -10.71 14.70
CA ARG A 116 -15.61 -10.22 15.73
C ARG A 116 -15.88 -8.72 15.53
N PRO A 117 -17.10 -8.22 15.82
CA PRO A 117 -17.41 -6.81 15.72
C PRO A 117 -16.36 -5.92 16.41
N GLY A 118 -15.85 -4.92 15.69
CA GLY A 118 -14.79 -4.02 16.16
C GLY A 118 -13.36 -4.47 15.84
N LEU A 119 -13.18 -5.67 15.27
CA LEU A 119 -11.89 -6.17 14.77
C LEU A 119 -11.85 -6.15 13.24
N VAL A 120 -10.65 -6.05 12.69
CA VAL A 120 -10.36 -6.22 11.26
C VAL A 120 -9.33 -7.33 11.08
N PHE A 121 -9.47 -8.06 9.98
CA PHE A 121 -8.50 -9.09 9.60
C PHE A 121 -7.22 -8.43 9.11
N ASP A 122 -6.09 -8.77 9.73
CA ASP A 122 -4.79 -8.55 9.12
C ASP A 122 -4.52 -9.66 8.11
N PRO A 123 -4.47 -9.35 6.80
CA PRO A 123 -4.02 -10.34 5.84
C PRO A 123 -2.54 -10.72 6.05
N TYR A 124 -1.71 -9.83 6.62
CA TYR A 124 -0.28 -10.07 6.85
C TYR A 124 -0.02 -10.89 8.12
N ALA A 125 -0.65 -10.54 9.24
CA ALA A 125 -0.53 -11.32 10.47
C ALA A 125 -1.42 -12.57 10.51
N GLY A 126 -2.35 -12.72 9.56
CA GLY A 126 -3.31 -13.82 9.51
C GLY A 126 -4.20 -13.90 10.75
N LYS A 127 -4.57 -12.74 11.32
CA LYS A 127 -5.30 -12.65 12.59
C LYS A 127 -6.26 -11.47 12.59
N CYS A 128 -7.36 -11.60 13.33
CA CYS A 128 -8.23 -10.47 13.63
C CYS A 128 -7.62 -9.62 14.76
N GLY A 129 -7.58 -8.30 14.58
CA GLY A 129 -7.08 -7.35 15.59
C GLY A 129 -7.90 -6.05 15.59
N PRO A 130 -7.75 -5.18 16.60
CA PRO A 130 -8.49 -3.93 16.64
C PRO A 130 -8.01 -2.97 15.54
N LEU A 131 -8.91 -2.15 15.01
CA LEU A 131 -8.63 -1.22 13.91
C LEU A 131 -7.45 -0.25 14.21
N SER A 132 -7.24 0.08 15.48
CA SER A 132 -6.15 0.93 15.95
C SER A 132 -4.77 0.35 15.67
N ASP A 133 -4.62 -0.97 15.76
CA ASP A 133 -3.32 -1.64 15.61
C ASP A 133 -2.88 -1.62 14.14
N TYR A 134 -3.84 -1.53 13.23
CA TYR A 134 -3.58 -1.42 11.79
C TYR A 134 -3.28 0.00 11.33
N ALA A 135 -3.34 1.01 12.19
CA ALA A 135 -3.37 2.41 11.76
C ALA A 135 -2.14 2.85 10.94
N GLN A 136 -0.98 2.20 11.17
CA GLN A 136 0.28 2.45 10.46
C GLN A 136 0.18 2.21 8.94
N ARG A 137 -0.65 1.26 8.49
CA ARG A 137 -0.87 0.95 7.06
C ARG A 137 -1.24 2.19 6.24
N ARG A 138 -1.85 3.19 6.88
CA ARG A 138 -2.31 4.42 6.22
C ARG A 138 -1.18 5.39 5.90
N GLN A 139 0.03 5.13 6.43
CA GLN A 139 1.25 5.90 6.18
C GLN A 139 2.36 5.07 5.53
N ASN A 140 2.09 3.80 5.19
CA ASN A 140 3.07 2.94 4.53
C ASN A 140 3.35 3.35 3.08
N GLY A 141 2.45 4.13 2.46
CA GLY A 141 2.60 4.58 1.07
C GLY A 141 3.77 5.52 0.84
N ASP A 142 3.83 6.02 -0.39
CA ASP A 142 4.90 6.94 -0.80
C ASP A 142 4.85 8.23 0.05
N PRO A 143 5.95 8.61 0.72
CA PRO A 143 5.98 9.84 1.53
C PRO A 143 5.64 11.11 0.72
N ASN A 144 5.87 11.12 -0.59
CA ASN A 144 5.55 12.25 -1.46
C ASN A 144 4.03 12.46 -1.67
N ASN A 145 3.21 11.44 -1.37
CA ASN A 145 1.76 11.54 -1.48
C ASN A 145 1.12 12.32 -0.30
N ASP A 146 1.90 12.68 0.72
CA ASP A 146 1.48 13.54 1.85
C ASP A 146 2.50 14.68 2.13
N PRO A 147 2.68 15.62 1.19
CA PRO A 147 3.75 16.63 1.27
C PRO A 147 3.57 17.65 2.42
N GLY A 148 2.35 17.73 2.99
CA GLY A 148 2.07 18.56 4.16
C GLY A 148 2.55 17.94 5.48
N ASN A 149 2.79 16.62 5.49
CA ASN A 149 3.18 15.85 6.65
C ASN A 149 4.63 15.31 6.54
N HIS A 150 5.12 15.09 5.32
CA HIS A 150 6.44 14.57 5.01
C HIS A 150 7.12 15.36 3.86
N PRO A 151 8.11 16.21 4.17
CA PRO A 151 8.85 16.93 3.13
C PRO A 151 10.04 16.09 2.63
N ASP A 152 9.90 15.45 1.47
CA ASP A 152 10.90 14.50 0.95
C ASP A 152 12.29 15.10 0.70
N ASN A 153 12.37 16.37 0.32
CA ASN A 153 13.62 17.03 -0.04
C ASN A 153 14.56 17.27 1.17
N CYS A 154 14.09 17.06 2.40
CA CYS A 154 14.89 17.14 3.64
C CYS A 154 15.34 15.79 4.16
N ALA A 155 14.63 14.75 3.78
CA ALA A 155 14.50 13.53 4.56
C ALA A 155 15.36 12.40 3.99
N GLY A 156 16.44 12.75 3.28
CA GLY A 156 17.34 11.76 2.71
C GLY A 156 16.70 10.89 1.63
N ASN A 157 15.72 11.41 0.89
CA ASN A 157 15.06 10.79 -0.28
C ASN A 157 15.07 9.23 -0.32
N PRO A 158 13.96 8.56 0.03
CA PRO A 158 12.76 9.12 0.66
C PRO A 158 12.44 8.35 1.94
N ILE A 159 12.91 8.90 3.06
CA ILE A 159 12.52 8.41 4.38
C ILE A 159 11.26 9.17 4.79
N ASN A 160 10.18 8.46 5.08
CA ASN A 160 9.07 9.03 5.84
C ASN A 160 9.55 9.28 7.28
N ILE A 161 9.93 10.51 7.61
CA ILE A 161 10.52 10.86 8.91
C ILE A 161 9.54 10.86 10.10
N ALA A 162 8.25 10.62 9.89
CA ALA A 162 7.34 10.41 11.03
C ALA A 162 7.36 8.97 11.55
N ILE A 163 7.48 8.01 10.63
CA ILE A 163 7.42 6.57 10.96
C ILE A 163 8.73 5.82 10.68
N GLY A 164 9.68 6.45 10.01
CA GLY A 164 10.96 5.86 9.63
C GLY A 164 10.92 4.92 8.44
N ASN A 165 9.84 4.92 7.66
CA ASN A 165 9.73 4.08 6.46
C ASN A 165 10.68 4.57 5.36
N LYS A 166 11.59 3.72 4.90
CA LYS A 166 12.44 4.00 3.71
C LYS A 166 11.72 3.52 2.45
N PHE A 167 11.54 4.42 1.48
CA PHE A 167 10.72 4.14 0.29
C PHE A 167 11.50 4.20 -1.06
N GLU A 168 12.34 3.23 -1.41
CA GLU A 168 13.18 3.37 -2.63
C GLU A 168 12.41 3.17 -3.95
N ARG A 169 12.37 4.18 -4.81
CA ARG A 169 11.69 4.12 -6.12
C ARG A 169 12.66 3.81 -7.26
N GLN A 170 12.28 2.88 -8.14
CA GLN A 170 13.05 2.48 -9.33
C GLN A 170 12.14 2.44 -10.56
N ILE A 171 12.58 3.03 -11.68
CA ILE A 171 11.81 3.04 -12.94
C ILE A 171 12.40 1.98 -13.88
N ASP A 172 11.64 0.92 -14.16
CA ASP A 172 12.09 -0.14 -15.05
C ASP A 172 11.62 0.09 -16.49
N PHE A 173 10.44 0.70 -16.67
CA PHE A 173 9.89 1.09 -17.96
C PHE A 173 9.05 2.37 -17.86
N ALA A 174 9.12 3.20 -18.90
CA ALA A 174 8.18 4.29 -19.15
C ALA A 174 8.07 4.47 -20.67
N ASP A 175 6.86 4.54 -21.20
CA ASP A 175 6.63 4.88 -22.60
C ASP A 175 6.92 6.36 -22.87
N ALA A 176 7.02 6.73 -24.14
CA ALA A 176 7.36 8.10 -24.55
C ALA A 176 6.27 9.11 -24.15
N ASP A 177 5.01 8.66 -24.11
CA ASP A 177 3.84 9.50 -23.82
C ASP A 177 3.52 9.56 -22.31
N GLY A 178 4.18 8.74 -21.49
CA GLY A 178 4.09 8.73 -20.03
C GLY A 178 2.83 8.10 -19.44
N GLU A 179 2.02 7.39 -20.23
CA GLU A 179 0.84 6.67 -19.70
C GLU A 179 1.24 5.30 -19.18
N LEU A 180 1.97 4.53 -19.99
CA LEU A 180 2.36 3.19 -19.62
C LEU A 180 3.72 3.22 -18.93
N ARG A 181 3.74 2.86 -17.65
CA ARG A 181 4.93 2.95 -16.80
C ARG A 181 4.99 1.77 -15.84
N PHE A 182 6.18 1.21 -15.68
CA PHE A 182 6.45 0.20 -14.68
C PHE A 182 7.55 0.70 -13.76
N GLU A 183 7.15 0.94 -12.52
CA GLU A 183 8.05 1.25 -11.42
C GLU A 183 7.95 0.18 -10.36
N ARG A 184 9.04 0.09 -9.59
CA ARG A 184 9.06 -0.62 -8.32
C ARG A 184 9.35 0.32 -7.18
N PHE A 185 8.84 -0.05 -6.01
CA PHE A 185 8.98 0.72 -4.79
C PHE A 185 9.37 -0.23 -3.66
N TYR A 186 10.58 -0.11 -3.14
CA TYR A 186 10.93 -0.77 -1.88
C TYR A 186 10.20 -0.05 -0.75
N ASN A 187 9.53 -0.80 0.11
CA ASN A 187 8.82 -0.29 1.27
C ASN A 187 9.42 -0.89 2.54
N GLY A 188 10.22 -0.11 3.27
CA GLY A 188 10.91 -0.57 4.49
C GLY A 188 9.97 -0.95 5.64
N ALA A 189 8.76 -0.41 5.68
CA ALA A 189 7.74 -0.80 6.64
C ALA A 189 7.20 -2.22 6.38
N GLU A 190 7.35 -2.73 5.16
CA GLU A 190 6.96 -4.09 4.76
C GLU A 190 8.15 -5.00 4.46
N GLY A 191 9.36 -4.46 4.33
CA GLY A 191 10.57 -5.21 4.00
C GLY A 191 10.58 -5.79 2.59
N ARG A 192 9.79 -5.25 1.65
CA ARG A 192 9.63 -5.82 0.30
C ARG A 192 9.52 -4.77 -0.81
N TRP A 193 9.65 -5.22 -2.05
CA TRP A 193 9.38 -4.39 -3.24
C TRP A 193 7.94 -4.56 -3.70
N ARG A 194 7.28 -3.44 -4.01
CA ARG A 194 6.01 -3.35 -4.71
C ARG A 194 6.21 -2.79 -6.12
N HIS A 195 5.16 -2.69 -6.92
CA HIS A 195 5.22 -2.14 -8.28
C HIS A 195 3.91 -1.44 -8.69
N SER A 196 3.97 -0.66 -9.78
CA SER A 196 2.88 0.20 -10.28
C SER A 196 1.50 -0.46 -10.46
N TYR A 197 1.45 -1.78 -10.57
CA TYR A 197 0.23 -2.55 -10.84
C TYR A 197 -0.17 -3.48 -9.68
N GLY A 198 0.49 -3.35 -8.52
CA GLY A 198 0.31 -4.21 -7.36
C GLY A 198 -0.81 -3.80 -6.40
N ALA A 199 -1.71 -2.91 -6.82
CA ALA A 199 -2.89 -2.57 -6.03
C ALA A 199 -3.84 -3.78 -5.96
N SER A 200 -4.35 -4.09 -4.77
CA SER A 200 -5.19 -5.27 -4.51
C SER A 200 -6.32 -4.96 -3.54
N LEU A 201 -7.42 -5.70 -3.69
CA LEU A 201 -8.61 -5.55 -2.87
C LEU A 201 -8.98 -6.89 -2.23
N ILE A 202 -8.92 -6.96 -0.90
CA ILE A 202 -9.44 -8.12 -0.17
C ILE A 202 -10.86 -7.78 0.29
N VAL A 203 -11.85 -8.57 -0.09
CA VAL A 203 -13.24 -8.39 0.34
C VAL A 203 -13.67 -9.58 1.19
N THR A 204 -14.08 -9.30 2.41
CA THR A 204 -14.72 -10.27 3.30
C THR A 204 -16.18 -9.91 3.51
N ASN A 205 -16.96 -10.79 4.11
CA ASN A 205 -18.27 -10.41 4.60
C ASN A 205 -18.09 -9.39 5.76
N GLY A 206 -18.55 -8.16 5.56
CA GLY A 206 -18.42 -7.06 6.53
C GLY A 206 -17.28 -6.06 6.29
N SER A 207 -16.26 -6.36 5.46
CA SER A 207 -15.15 -5.44 5.25
C SER A 207 -14.48 -5.57 3.88
N ALA A 208 -13.82 -4.51 3.43
CA ALA A 208 -12.94 -4.53 2.29
C ALA A 208 -11.65 -3.77 2.60
N ILE A 209 -10.50 -4.37 2.27
CA ILE A 209 -9.17 -3.80 2.49
C ILE A 209 -8.57 -3.54 1.11
N LEU A 210 -8.46 -2.26 0.77
CA LEU A 210 -7.75 -1.82 -0.44
C LEU A 210 -6.31 -1.50 -0.07
N THR A 211 -5.37 -2.25 -0.63
CA THR A 211 -3.95 -1.93 -0.56
C THR A 211 -3.52 -1.33 -1.89
N PHE A 212 -3.01 -0.10 -1.86
CA PHE A 212 -2.51 0.62 -3.02
C PHE A 212 -1.15 0.06 -3.45
N GLU A 213 -0.73 0.41 -4.66
CA GLU A 213 0.53 0.01 -5.28
C GLU A 213 1.77 0.45 -4.48
N ASP A 214 1.64 1.53 -3.69
CA ASP A 214 2.69 2.04 -2.81
C ASP A 214 2.69 1.37 -1.42
N GLY A 215 1.72 0.52 -1.11
CA GLY A 215 1.57 -0.15 0.18
C GLY A 215 0.79 0.63 1.22
N ARG A 216 0.32 1.85 0.91
CA ARG A 216 -0.76 2.46 1.70
C ARG A 216 -1.97 1.52 1.66
N ALA A 217 -2.69 1.38 2.76
CA ALA A 217 -3.93 0.64 2.76
C ALA A 217 -5.07 1.41 3.43
N SER A 218 -6.29 1.14 2.96
CA SER A 218 -7.53 1.70 3.47
C SER A 218 -8.55 0.62 3.73
N ILE A 219 -9.29 0.77 4.82
CA ILE A 219 -10.35 -0.17 5.21
C ILE A 219 -11.72 0.47 4.96
N PHE A 220 -12.61 -0.33 4.38
CA PHE A 220 -14.00 -0.01 4.19
C PHE A 220 -14.86 -1.01 4.96
N THR A 221 -15.85 -0.53 5.70
CA THR A 221 -16.90 -1.39 6.27
C THR A 221 -17.92 -1.68 5.19
N VAL A 222 -18.20 -2.95 4.92
CA VAL A 222 -19.13 -3.38 3.86
C VAL A 222 -20.41 -3.90 4.49
N THR A 223 -21.52 -3.22 4.24
CA THR A 223 -22.85 -3.67 4.64
C THR A 223 -23.71 -3.85 3.38
N ALA A 224 -24.07 -5.09 3.07
CA ALA A 224 -24.69 -5.47 1.80
C ALA A 224 -23.86 -5.02 0.58
N ASN A 225 -24.30 -3.99 -0.15
CA ASN A 225 -23.60 -3.44 -1.33
C ASN A 225 -23.01 -2.04 -1.08
N VAL A 226 -23.01 -1.56 0.17
CA VAL A 226 -22.50 -0.24 0.54
C VAL A 226 -21.18 -0.41 1.28
N ALA A 227 -20.11 0.18 0.74
CA ALA A 227 -18.82 0.26 1.41
C ALA A 227 -18.63 1.66 1.99
N THR A 228 -18.39 1.75 3.29
CA THR A 228 -18.18 2.99 4.02
C THR A 228 -16.71 3.08 4.39
N ALA A 229 -16.04 4.13 3.90
CA ALA A 229 -14.63 4.37 4.16
C ALA A 229 -14.38 4.75 5.63
N GLU A 230 -13.19 4.44 6.13
CA GLU A 230 -12.70 5.01 7.38
C GLU A 230 -12.55 6.53 7.32
N SER A 231 -12.51 7.20 8.48
CA SER A 231 -12.68 8.66 8.58
C SER A 231 -11.66 9.51 7.83
N ASN A 232 -10.45 8.99 7.57
CA ASN A 232 -9.39 9.68 6.84
C ASN A 232 -9.19 9.16 5.39
N GLU A 233 -9.93 8.13 4.98
CA GLU A 233 -9.98 7.73 3.58
C GLU A 233 -10.98 8.65 2.84
N ARG A 234 -10.50 9.29 1.77
CA ARG A 234 -11.26 10.31 1.04
C ARG A 234 -11.89 9.79 -0.24
N GLY A 235 -11.37 8.69 -0.77
CA GLY A 235 -11.99 7.98 -1.87
C GLY A 235 -13.18 7.14 -1.42
N SER A 236 -13.92 6.64 -2.38
CA SER A 236 -15.05 5.74 -2.16
C SER A 236 -14.80 4.40 -2.82
N LEU A 237 -15.38 3.36 -2.25
CA LEU A 237 -15.42 2.03 -2.84
C LEU A 237 -16.89 1.68 -3.09
N ALA A 238 -17.20 1.15 -4.27
CA ALA A 238 -18.56 0.77 -4.62
C ALA A 238 -18.58 -0.50 -5.46
N LYS A 239 -19.58 -1.35 -5.23
CA LYS A 239 -19.81 -2.53 -6.06
C LYS A 239 -20.50 -2.12 -7.37
N SER A 240 -19.98 -2.60 -8.49
CA SER A 240 -20.50 -2.35 -9.84
C SER A 240 -20.57 -3.68 -10.61
N GLY A 241 -21.77 -4.28 -10.65
CA GLY A 241 -21.95 -5.64 -11.16
C GLY A 241 -21.18 -6.67 -10.32
N ALA A 242 -20.31 -7.44 -10.98
CA ALA A 242 -19.40 -8.40 -10.32
C ALA A 242 -18.12 -7.75 -9.77
N ASN A 243 -17.84 -6.49 -10.13
CA ASN A 243 -16.59 -5.82 -9.83
C ASN A 243 -16.74 -4.84 -8.68
N TRP A 244 -15.61 -4.43 -8.11
CA TRP A 244 -15.50 -3.31 -7.17
C TRP A 244 -14.77 -2.14 -7.82
N VAL A 245 -15.22 -0.92 -7.57
CA VAL A 245 -14.62 0.29 -8.13
C VAL A 245 -14.23 1.23 -7.01
N TYR A 246 -12.93 1.47 -6.86
CA TYR A 246 -12.42 2.56 -6.04
C TYR A 246 -12.40 3.85 -6.87
N SER A 247 -12.90 4.94 -6.30
CA SER A 247 -12.83 6.29 -6.87
C SER A 247 -12.09 7.20 -5.92
N SER A 248 -10.92 7.67 -6.35
CA SER A 248 -10.14 8.64 -5.60
C SER A 248 -10.79 10.04 -5.66
N PRO A 249 -10.39 10.95 -4.76
CA PRO A 249 -10.83 12.33 -4.82
C PRO A 249 -10.35 13.05 -6.10
N THR A 250 -9.20 12.66 -6.66
CA THR A 250 -8.61 13.26 -7.88
C THR A 250 -9.19 12.69 -9.18
N ASN A 251 -10.32 11.96 -9.11
CA ASN A 251 -11.00 11.35 -10.26
C ASN A 251 -10.22 10.22 -10.96
N GLU A 252 -9.18 9.73 -10.31
CA GLU A 252 -8.58 8.43 -10.62
C GLU A 252 -9.50 7.30 -10.13
N THR A 253 -9.64 6.23 -10.91
CA THR A 253 -10.48 5.08 -10.54
C THR A 253 -9.78 3.76 -10.80
N MET A 254 -9.87 2.83 -9.86
CA MET A 254 -9.35 1.47 -9.97
C MET A 254 -10.52 0.48 -9.92
N THR A 255 -10.57 -0.47 -10.85
CA THR A 255 -11.59 -1.52 -10.92
C THR A 255 -10.98 -2.87 -10.57
N PHE A 256 -11.59 -3.58 -9.63
CA PHE A 256 -11.16 -4.88 -9.16
C PHE A 256 -12.20 -5.96 -9.52
N ASN A 257 -11.74 -7.15 -9.93
CA ASN A 257 -12.62 -8.30 -10.15
C ASN A 257 -13.07 -8.92 -8.80
N SER A 258 -13.83 -10.02 -8.86
CA SER A 258 -14.28 -10.76 -7.66
C SER A 258 -13.13 -11.32 -6.83
N ASP A 259 -11.98 -11.54 -7.45
CA ASP A 259 -10.77 -12.08 -6.82
C ASP A 259 -9.86 -10.97 -6.26
N GLY A 260 -10.30 -9.71 -6.32
CA GLY A 260 -9.56 -8.59 -5.75
C GLY A 260 -8.45 -8.04 -6.63
N GLN A 261 -8.34 -8.49 -7.87
CA GLN A 261 -7.28 -8.12 -8.80
C GLN A 261 -7.63 -6.87 -9.60
N LEU A 262 -6.66 -5.97 -9.78
CA LEU A 262 -6.84 -4.76 -10.58
C LEU A 262 -7.04 -5.13 -12.05
N THR A 263 -8.19 -4.82 -12.64
CA THR A 263 -8.52 -5.11 -14.05
C THR A 263 -8.59 -3.87 -14.92
N ALA A 264 -8.78 -2.69 -14.33
CA ALA A 264 -8.72 -1.43 -15.03
C ALA A 264 -8.29 -0.29 -14.12
N TRP A 265 -7.50 0.63 -14.66
CA TRP A 265 -7.04 1.83 -13.98
C TRP A 265 -7.26 3.05 -14.87
N LYS A 266 -8.12 3.97 -14.45
CA LYS A 266 -8.26 5.29 -15.09
C LYS A 266 -7.47 6.30 -14.29
N LEU A 267 -6.45 6.89 -14.91
CA LEU A 267 -5.65 7.95 -14.33
C LEU A 267 -6.48 9.23 -14.14
N ALA A 268 -6.02 10.13 -13.28
CA ALA A 268 -6.65 11.44 -13.08
C ALA A 268 -6.78 12.26 -14.38
N SER A 269 -5.88 12.03 -15.35
CA SER A 269 -5.89 12.64 -16.68
C SER A 269 -7.04 12.14 -17.58
N GLY A 270 -7.72 11.05 -17.20
CA GLY A 270 -8.74 10.37 -18.00
C GLY A 270 -8.20 9.28 -18.92
N LEU A 271 -6.88 9.12 -19.01
CA LEU A 271 -6.24 7.99 -19.68
C LEU A 271 -6.54 6.68 -18.95
N THR A 272 -6.62 5.57 -19.68
CA THR A 272 -7.11 4.30 -19.14
C THR A 272 -6.17 3.16 -19.48
N GLN A 273 -5.91 2.31 -18.49
CA GLN A 273 -5.13 1.10 -18.63
C GLN A 273 -6.02 -0.09 -18.27
N LYS A 274 -5.91 -1.16 -19.04
CA LYS A 274 -6.62 -2.43 -18.81
C LYS A 274 -5.61 -3.53 -18.51
N LEU A 275 -5.90 -4.33 -17.51
CA LEU A 275 -5.08 -5.47 -17.12
C LEU A 275 -5.82 -6.78 -17.42
N THR A 276 -5.09 -7.77 -17.92
CA THR A 276 -5.57 -9.14 -18.09
C THR A 276 -4.58 -10.12 -17.46
N TYR A 277 -5.11 -11.20 -16.91
CA TYR A 277 -4.37 -12.21 -16.16
C TYR A 277 -4.41 -13.54 -16.90
N ASP A 278 -3.27 -14.21 -16.95
CA ASP A 278 -3.07 -15.56 -17.51
C ASP A 278 -1.90 -16.22 -16.76
N PHE A 279 -1.40 -17.34 -17.26
CA PHE A 279 -0.19 -17.99 -16.76
C PHE A 279 0.88 -18.11 -17.85
N ASP A 280 2.15 -17.97 -17.47
CA ASP A 280 3.26 -18.28 -18.37
C ASP A 280 3.53 -19.80 -18.45
N GLU A 281 4.53 -20.19 -19.24
CA GLU A 281 4.91 -21.61 -19.42
C GLU A 281 5.40 -22.30 -18.12
N ASN A 282 5.75 -21.52 -17.10
CA ASN A 282 6.19 -21.99 -15.78
C ASN A 282 5.09 -21.80 -14.72
N TYR A 283 3.85 -21.54 -15.14
CA TYR A 283 2.71 -21.27 -14.28
C TYR A 283 2.85 -20.03 -13.38
N ASN A 284 3.75 -19.10 -13.72
CA ASN A 284 3.79 -17.80 -13.06
C ASN A 284 2.59 -16.96 -13.50
N ASN A 285 2.07 -16.12 -12.60
CA ASN A 285 0.98 -15.20 -12.91
C ASN A 285 1.46 -14.20 -13.97
N LEU A 286 0.92 -14.28 -15.19
CA LEU A 286 1.23 -13.40 -16.30
C LEU A 286 0.20 -12.28 -16.36
N VAL A 287 0.64 -11.05 -16.13
CA VAL A 287 -0.19 -9.85 -16.22
C VAL A 287 0.17 -9.08 -17.47
N THR A 288 -0.83 -8.78 -18.30
CA THR A 288 -0.67 -7.92 -19.48
C THR A 288 -1.43 -6.62 -19.26
N VAL A 289 -0.74 -5.49 -19.43
CA VAL A 289 -1.31 -4.14 -19.31
C VAL A 289 -1.37 -3.49 -20.68
N THR A 290 -2.55 -3.02 -21.08
CA THR A 290 -2.77 -2.28 -22.33
C THR A 290 -3.26 -0.88 -22.00
N ASP A 291 -2.58 0.14 -22.52
CA ASP A 291 -2.98 1.54 -22.35
C ASP A 291 -4.10 1.95 -23.33
N SER A 292 -4.57 3.20 -23.22
CA SER A 292 -5.67 3.72 -24.04
C SER A 292 -5.31 3.92 -25.52
N ARG A 293 -4.02 3.83 -25.85
CA ARG A 293 -3.45 3.95 -27.20
C ARG A 293 -3.08 2.61 -27.82
N GLY A 294 -3.20 1.52 -27.07
CA GLY A 294 -2.88 0.17 -27.51
C GLY A 294 -1.41 -0.23 -27.31
N HIS A 295 -0.60 0.56 -26.60
CA HIS A 295 0.71 0.09 -26.15
C HIS A 295 0.55 -0.96 -25.05
N VAL A 296 1.50 -1.89 -25.01
CA VAL A 296 1.42 -3.05 -24.13
C VAL A 296 2.74 -3.26 -23.39
N LEU A 297 2.63 -3.58 -22.10
CA LEU A 297 3.67 -4.24 -21.33
C LEU A 297 3.09 -5.50 -20.70
N SER A 298 3.94 -6.46 -20.39
CA SER A 298 3.57 -7.63 -19.61
C SER A 298 4.62 -7.91 -18.55
N PHE A 299 4.19 -8.43 -17.41
CA PHE A 299 5.09 -8.89 -16.36
C PHE A 299 4.60 -10.21 -15.79
N THR A 300 5.52 -11.01 -15.27
CA THR A 300 5.23 -12.27 -14.60
C THR A 300 5.62 -12.19 -13.13
N GLU A 301 4.84 -12.85 -12.29
CA GLU A 301 5.08 -12.98 -10.85
C GLU A 301 5.04 -14.44 -10.44
N ASP A 302 5.96 -14.83 -9.57
CA ASP A 302 5.93 -16.17 -8.98
C ASP A 302 4.79 -16.31 -7.96
N PHE A 303 4.70 -17.50 -7.36
CA PHE A 303 3.71 -17.81 -6.33
C PHE A 303 3.99 -17.14 -4.97
N SER A 304 4.98 -16.27 -4.87
CA SER A 304 5.22 -15.41 -3.71
C SER A 304 5.00 -13.93 -4.05
N SER A 305 4.38 -13.63 -5.21
CA SER A 305 4.24 -12.27 -5.76
C SER A 305 5.58 -11.56 -5.98
N HIS A 306 6.68 -12.31 -6.15
CA HIS A 306 7.92 -11.72 -6.61
C HIS A 306 7.87 -11.58 -8.12
N LEU A 307 8.22 -10.39 -8.62
CA LEU A 307 8.41 -10.19 -10.04
C LEU A 307 9.46 -11.17 -10.59
N VAL A 308 9.20 -11.78 -11.74
CA VAL A 308 10.13 -12.69 -12.43
C VAL A 308 10.66 -12.03 -13.69
N LYS A 309 9.75 -11.46 -14.50
CA LYS A 309 10.09 -10.81 -15.77
C LYS A 309 9.16 -9.64 -16.07
N LEU A 310 9.68 -8.62 -16.75
CA LEU A 310 8.94 -7.54 -17.38
C LEU A 310 9.32 -7.51 -18.87
N THR A 311 8.36 -7.29 -19.75
CA THR A 311 8.55 -7.11 -21.20
C THR A 311 7.72 -5.93 -21.69
N ALA A 312 8.34 -5.01 -22.42
CA ALA A 312 7.67 -3.88 -23.05
C ALA A 312 8.34 -3.55 -24.39
N GLY A 313 7.71 -3.94 -25.50
CA GLY A 313 8.35 -3.88 -26.82
C GLY A 313 9.65 -4.68 -26.86
N ALA A 314 10.77 -4.02 -27.16
CA ALA A 314 12.10 -4.65 -27.18
C ALA A 314 12.82 -4.63 -25.81
N LEU A 315 12.23 -4.00 -24.80
CA LEU A 315 12.77 -3.98 -23.44
C LEU A 315 12.36 -5.24 -22.69
N THR A 316 13.32 -5.90 -22.05
CA THR A 316 13.06 -6.91 -21.03
C THR A 316 13.75 -6.54 -19.72
N ALA A 317 13.14 -6.89 -18.59
CA ALA A 317 13.81 -6.87 -17.30
C ALA A 317 13.59 -8.21 -16.59
N THR A 318 14.62 -8.75 -15.94
CA THR A 318 14.53 -9.93 -15.09
C THR A 318 14.93 -9.58 -13.68
N TYR A 319 14.27 -10.23 -12.72
CA TYR A 319 14.39 -9.94 -11.31
C TYR A 319 14.85 -11.21 -10.59
N VAL A 320 15.85 -11.06 -9.72
CA VAL A 320 16.43 -12.18 -8.98
C VAL A 320 16.27 -11.90 -7.50
N TYR A 321 15.72 -12.87 -6.78
CA TYR A 321 15.49 -12.80 -5.34
C TYR A 321 16.41 -13.77 -4.61
N SER A 322 16.81 -13.42 -3.40
CA SER A 322 17.41 -14.36 -2.45
C SER A 322 16.37 -15.36 -1.98
N ASP A 323 16.81 -16.48 -1.41
CA ASP A 323 15.89 -17.42 -0.77
C ASP A 323 15.05 -16.76 0.35
N GLY A 324 15.55 -15.70 0.99
CA GLY A 324 14.80 -14.92 2.00
C GLY A 324 13.75 -13.95 1.44
N GLY A 325 13.46 -13.98 0.12
CA GLY A 325 12.44 -13.13 -0.51
C GLY A 325 12.87 -11.68 -0.76
N THR A 326 14.15 -11.33 -0.56
CA THR A 326 14.67 -10.00 -0.92
C THR A 326 15.15 -9.95 -2.36
N LEU A 327 14.80 -8.89 -3.09
CA LEU A 327 15.25 -8.71 -4.47
C LEU A 327 16.74 -8.34 -4.48
N THR A 328 17.61 -9.18 -5.01
CA THR A 328 19.07 -8.96 -5.00
C THR A 328 19.60 -8.34 -6.28
N SER A 329 18.95 -8.58 -7.42
CA SER A 329 19.41 -8.07 -8.71
C SER A 329 18.28 -7.83 -9.71
N VAL A 330 18.42 -6.77 -10.51
CA VAL A 330 17.57 -6.51 -11.67
C VAL A 330 18.43 -6.28 -12.89
N THR A 331 18.19 -7.08 -13.93
CA THR A 331 18.89 -6.99 -15.21
C THR A 331 17.92 -6.48 -16.26
N ARG A 332 18.21 -5.32 -16.85
CA ARG A 332 17.42 -4.73 -17.95
C ARG A 332 18.17 -4.90 -19.26
N ALA A 333 17.50 -5.43 -20.28
CA ALA A 333 18.03 -5.57 -21.62
C ALA A 333 17.21 -4.78 -22.64
N LEU A 334 17.90 -4.03 -23.51
CA LEU A 334 17.30 -3.27 -24.61
C LEU A 334 18.29 -3.20 -25.77
N GLY A 335 17.84 -3.54 -26.99
CA GLY A 335 18.67 -3.45 -28.19
C GLY A 335 19.95 -4.30 -28.12
N GLY A 336 19.88 -5.48 -27.48
CA GLY A 336 21.01 -6.39 -27.30
C GLY A 336 22.03 -5.97 -26.24
N LYS A 337 21.79 -4.86 -25.53
CA LYS A 337 22.62 -4.42 -24.39
C LYS A 337 21.90 -4.74 -23.09
N SER A 338 22.64 -5.20 -22.10
CA SER A 338 22.12 -5.49 -20.76
C SER A 338 22.86 -4.66 -19.71
N VAL A 339 22.12 -4.15 -18.74
CA VAL A 339 22.67 -3.47 -17.56
C VAL A 339 22.00 -4.06 -16.31
N SER A 340 22.76 -4.17 -15.23
CA SER A 340 22.26 -4.75 -13.98
C SER A 340 22.49 -3.81 -12.81
N ARG A 341 21.52 -3.75 -11.90
CA ARG A 341 21.66 -3.16 -10.57
C ARG A 341 21.54 -4.25 -9.52
N SER A 342 22.21 -4.06 -8.39
CA SER A 342 22.08 -4.96 -7.24
C SER A 342 21.62 -4.21 -6.01
N TYR A 343 20.93 -4.93 -5.12
CA TYR A 343 20.33 -4.39 -3.91
C TYR A 343 20.87 -5.18 -2.71
N VAL A 344 21.23 -4.47 -1.65
CA VAL A 344 22.05 -4.97 -0.55
C VAL A 344 21.28 -4.96 0.76
N TYR A 345 21.29 -6.07 1.49
CA TYR A 345 20.49 -6.33 2.69
C TYR A 345 21.36 -6.83 3.84
N ASP A 346 22.36 -6.03 4.23
CA ASP A 346 23.39 -6.45 5.18
C ASP A 346 23.10 -6.00 6.62
N ASP A 347 21.84 -5.68 6.95
CA ASP A 347 21.47 -5.33 8.32
C ASP A 347 21.45 -6.61 9.19
N PRO A 348 22.27 -6.68 10.25
CA PRO A 348 22.41 -7.90 11.04
C PRO A 348 21.18 -8.20 11.91
N ASN A 349 20.31 -7.22 12.16
CA ASN A 349 19.13 -7.37 12.99
C ASN A 349 17.88 -7.68 12.16
N ASN A 350 17.84 -7.21 10.90
CA ASN A 350 16.71 -7.45 10.01
C ASN A 350 17.15 -7.59 8.54
N PRO A 351 17.21 -8.83 8.00
CA PRO A 351 17.67 -9.09 6.65
C PRO A 351 16.70 -8.61 5.55
N LEU A 352 15.55 -8.03 5.90
CA LEU A 352 14.60 -7.46 4.95
C LEU A 352 14.87 -5.96 4.67
N LEU A 353 15.78 -5.33 5.42
CA LEU A 353 16.08 -3.90 5.31
C LEU A 353 17.06 -3.59 4.18
N LEU A 354 16.65 -2.75 3.22
CA LEU A 354 17.49 -2.33 2.10
C LEU A 354 18.59 -1.39 2.59
N THR A 355 19.80 -1.89 2.75
CA THR A 355 20.95 -1.12 3.24
C THR A 355 21.72 -0.41 2.12
N GLY A 356 21.55 -0.81 0.87
CA GLY A 356 22.23 -0.13 -0.24
C GLY A 356 21.81 -0.56 -1.64
N LEU A 357 22.23 0.25 -2.61
CA LEU A 357 22.02 0.06 -4.04
C LEU A 357 23.37 0.13 -4.75
N ILE A 358 23.66 -0.89 -5.55
CA ILE A 358 24.83 -0.96 -6.43
C ILE A 358 24.36 -0.68 -7.87
N ASP A 359 24.95 0.34 -8.49
CA ASP A 359 24.60 0.78 -9.82
C ASP A 359 25.18 -0.12 -10.92
N GLU A 360 24.90 0.24 -12.18
CA GLU A 360 25.34 -0.48 -13.37
C GLU A 360 26.87 -0.53 -13.56
N LYS A 361 27.63 0.25 -12.78
CA LYS A 361 29.10 0.29 -12.79
C LYS A 361 29.70 -0.53 -11.65
N GLY A 362 28.88 -1.19 -10.83
CA GLY A 362 29.33 -1.91 -9.64
C GLY A 362 29.68 -1.00 -8.46
N VAL A 363 29.25 0.28 -8.49
CA VAL A 363 29.50 1.24 -7.41
C VAL A 363 28.29 1.27 -6.48
N ARG A 364 28.52 1.25 -5.16
CA ARG A 364 27.46 1.45 -4.16
C ARG A 364 26.98 2.91 -4.21
N ALA A 365 25.99 3.17 -5.04
CA ALA A 365 25.45 4.48 -5.35
C ALA A 365 24.60 5.08 -4.22
N ALA A 366 24.02 4.23 -3.36
CA ALA A 366 23.26 4.65 -2.19
C ALA A 366 23.47 3.72 -0.99
N THR A 367 23.37 4.30 0.21
CA THR A 367 23.54 3.64 1.50
C THR A 367 22.49 4.13 2.48
N TRP A 368 21.84 3.19 3.17
CA TRP A 368 20.88 3.46 4.23
C TRP A 368 21.26 2.68 5.50
N THR A 369 20.89 3.23 6.64
CA THR A 369 21.06 2.59 7.95
C THR A 369 19.76 2.68 8.72
N TYR A 370 19.60 1.81 9.72
CA TYR A 370 18.38 1.68 10.48
C TYR A 370 18.66 1.65 11.99
N ASP A 371 17.65 1.94 12.80
CA ASP A 371 17.68 1.63 14.24
C ASP A 371 17.15 0.23 14.52
N THR A 372 17.15 -0.17 15.78
CA THR A 372 16.67 -1.50 16.21
C THR A 372 15.16 -1.72 16.02
N GLN A 373 14.40 -0.68 15.68
CA GLN A 373 12.98 -0.77 15.34
C GLN A 373 12.76 -0.83 13.82
N GLY A 374 13.83 -0.87 13.02
CA GLY A 374 13.77 -0.88 11.56
C GLY A 374 13.45 0.49 10.95
N ARG A 375 13.55 1.58 11.72
CA ARG A 375 13.35 2.95 11.20
C ARG A 375 14.64 3.45 10.57
N ALA A 376 14.55 4.02 9.38
CA ALA A 376 15.73 4.52 8.68
C ALA A 376 16.36 5.72 9.41
N THR A 377 17.64 5.60 9.76
CA THR A 377 18.41 6.60 10.50
C THR A 377 19.40 7.36 9.63
N SER A 378 19.67 6.88 8.41
CA SER A 378 20.55 7.58 7.47
C SER A 378 20.17 7.27 6.03
N SER A 379 20.45 8.24 5.16
CA SER A 379 20.52 8.06 3.71
C SER A 379 21.68 8.86 3.16
N GLN A 380 22.46 8.27 2.26
CA GLN A 380 23.57 8.95 1.60
C GLN A 380 23.84 8.32 0.23
N HIS A 381 24.41 9.11 -0.67
CA HIS A 381 24.95 8.66 -1.93
C HIS A 381 26.40 8.16 -1.79
N SER A 382 26.97 7.72 -2.92
CA SER A 382 28.35 7.25 -3.00
C SER A 382 29.34 8.23 -2.34
N GLY A 383 30.28 7.70 -1.56
CA GLY A 383 31.28 8.50 -0.84
C GLY A 383 30.72 9.36 0.31
N GLY A 384 29.46 9.17 0.71
CA GLY A 384 28.81 9.98 1.76
C GLY A 384 28.21 11.29 1.25
N ALA A 385 28.10 11.47 -0.07
CA ALA A 385 27.43 12.61 -0.66
C ALA A 385 25.96 12.70 -0.21
N ASP A 386 25.46 13.92 -0.03
CA ASP A 386 24.08 14.22 0.40
C ASP A 386 23.61 13.46 1.65
N LYS A 387 24.55 13.09 2.53
CA LYS A 387 24.25 12.38 3.76
C LYS A 387 23.23 13.14 4.61
N THR A 388 22.13 12.47 4.92
CA THR A 388 21.12 12.91 5.86
C THR A 388 21.01 11.89 6.98
N THR A 389 20.99 12.36 8.23
CA THR A 389 20.76 11.51 9.41
C THR A 389 19.46 11.89 10.10
N VAL A 390 18.76 10.89 10.62
CA VAL A 390 17.47 11.02 11.30
C VAL A 390 17.55 10.37 12.67
N SER A 391 17.08 11.07 13.70
CA SER A 391 16.93 10.54 15.05
C SER A 391 15.49 10.69 15.53
N TYR A 392 14.99 9.68 16.20
CA TYR A 392 13.61 9.61 16.69
C TYR A 392 13.61 9.55 18.21
N ALA A 393 12.88 10.46 18.85
CA ALA A 393 12.63 10.43 20.29
C ALA A 393 11.24 9.85 20.59
N ASP A 394 11.09 9.25 21.78
CA ASP A 394 9.86 8.58 22.21
C ASP A 394 8.68 9.56 22.39
N ASP A 395 8.96 10.85 22.54
CA ASP A 395 7.95 11.89 22.68
C ASP A 395 7.34 12.34 21.34
N GLY A 396 7.65 11.66 20.23
CA GLY A 396 7.19 12.01 18.89
C GLY A 396 8.04 13.08 18.20
N THR A 397 9.20 13.42 18.74
CA THR A 397 10.14 14.33 18.09
C THR A 397 11.04 13.57 17.11
N THR A 398 11.15 14.09 15.88
CA THR A 398 12.15 13.63 14.89
C THR A 398 13.11 14.76 14.59
N THR A 399 14.42 14.48 14.61
CA THR A 399 15.46 15.45 14.25
C THR A 399 16.18 14.97 13.01
N VAL A 400 16.30 15.85 12.02
CA VAL A 400 16.94 15.60 10.73
C VAL A 400 18.16 16.51 10.62
N THR A 401 19.31 15.93 10.28
CA THR A 401 20.56 16.66 10.01
C THR A 401 21.03 16.39 8.59
N ASN A 402 21.19 17.42 7.77
CA ASN A 402 21.64 17.28 6.39
C ASN A 402 23.19 17.24 6.27
N ALA A 403 23.68 17.10 5.04
CA ALA A 403 25.11 16.95 4.75
C ALA A 403 25.95 18.20 5.13
N LEU A 404 25.30 19.35 5.27
CA LEU A 404 25.93 20.62 5.68
C LEU A 404 25.87 20.83 7.20
N GLY A 405 25.30 19.88 7.96
CA GLY A 405 25.13 19.98 9.41
C GLY A 405 23.94 20.83 9.85
N HIS A 406 23.05 21.24 8.92
CA HIS A 406 21.83 21.94 9.32
C HIS A 406 20.85 20.98 9.97
N VAL A 407 20.31 21.41 11.12
CA VAL A 407 19.41 20.62 11.95
C VAL A 407 17.99 21.18 11.86
N VAL A 408 17.03 20.30 11.56
CA VAL A 408 15.59 20.58 11.57
C VAL A 408 14.90 19.60 12.50
N THR A 409 14.03 20.09 13.37
CA THR A 409 13.30 19.28 14.35
C THR A 409 11.80 19.36 14.07
N TYR A 410 11.17 18.18 14.02
CA TYR A 410 9.76 17.97 13.74
C TYR A 410 9.10 17.37 14.98
N LYS A 411 7.91 17.87 15.32
CA LYS A 411 7.09 17.28 16.38
C LYS A 411 5.86 16.64 15.75
N TYR A 412 5.65 15.36 16.01
CA TYR A 412 4.49 14.61 15.52
C TYR A 412 3.52 14.29 16.64
N ALA A 413 2.22 14.23 16.32
CA ALA A 413 1.19 13.69 17.19
C ALA A 413 0.24 12.79 16.40
N LEU A 414 -0.45 11.88 17.09
CA LEU A 414 -1.44 11.02 16.46
C LEU A 414 -2.74 11.80 16.22
N VAL A 415 -3.13 11.97 14.96
CA VAL A 415 -4.37 12.63 14.56
C VAL A 415 -5.07 11.75 13.53
N ALA A 416 -6.36 11.49 13.74
CA ALA A 416 -7.13 10.53 12.94
C ALA A 416 -6.41 9.16 12.78
N GLY A 417 -5.55 8.81 13.75
CA GLY A 417 -4.72 7.62 13.82
C GLY A 417 -3.51 7.57 12.86
N THR A 418 -3.08 8.69 12.30
CA THR A 418 -1.78 8.79 11.62
C THR A 418 -0.90 9.82 12.33
N LYS A 419 0.42 9.66 12.28
CA LYS A 419 1.34 10.68 12.82
C LYS A 419 1.31 11.90 11.91
N GLN A 420 0.84 13.02 12.46
CA GLN A 420 0.71 14.31 11.80
C GLN A 420 1.68 15.33 12.39
N MET A 421 2.31 16.13 11.53
CA MET A 421 3.30 17.15 11.91
C MET A 421 2.64 18.32 12.65
N MET A 422 2.88 18.44 13.95
CA MET A 422 2.35 19.53 14.77
C MET A 422 3.19 20.80 14.68
N SER A 423 4.51 20.66 14.56
CA SER A 423 5.42 21.79 14.40
C SER A 423 6.74 21.39 13.76
N VAL A 424 7.38 22.37 13.12
CA VAL A 424 8.73 22.28 12.59
C VAL A 424 9.54 23.46 13.12
N SER A 425 10.78 23.22 13.54
CA SER A 425 11.70 24.24 14.04
C SER A 425 13.13 23.95 13.57
N GLY A 426 13.99 24.96 13.57
CA GLY A 426 15.40 24.81 13.19
C GLY A 426 15.84 25.79 12.10
N ALA A 427 17.00 25.53 11.51
CA ALA A 427 17.53 26.38 10.45
C ALA A 427 16.76 26.15 9.13
N PRO A 428 16.49 27.19 8.33
CA PRO A 428 16.02 27.01 6.97
C PRO A 428 17.01 26.12 6.19
N ALA A 429 16.52 25.01 5.67
CA ALA A 429 17.27 24.14 4.79
C ALA A 429 16.56 24.09 3.43
N PRO A 430 17.30 24.16 2.30
CA PRO A 430 16.70 24.00 0.98
C PRO A 430 15.87 22.70 0.93
N GLY A 431 14.66 22.80 0.39
CA GLY A 431 13.74 21.66 0.30
C GLY A 431 12.87 21.41 1.54
N CYS A 432 13.08 22.15 2.64
CA CYS A 432 12.31 21.95 3.87
C CYS A 432 11.12 22.88 4.06
N PRO A 433 10.08 22.42 4.78
CA PRO A 433 8.98 23.29 5.18
C PRO A 433 9.57 24.48 5.91
N ILE A 434 8.90 25.62 5.75
CA ILE A 434 9.32 26.89 6.36
C ILE A 434 9.59 26.64 7.84
N SER A 435 10.86 26.69 8.21
CA SER A 435 11.31 26.44 9.58
C SER A 435 10.59 27.39 10.54
N ASN A 436 10.18 26.87 11.69
CA ASN A 436 9.41 27.58 12.71
C ASN A 436 7.93 27.78 12.33
N SER A 437 7.26 26.71 11.92
CA SER A 437 5.81 26.70 11.66
C SER A 437 5.10 25.70 12.55
N SER A 438 3.80 25.91 12.81
CA SER A 438 2.95 24.96 13.53
C SER A 438 1.64 24.69 12.81
N PHE A 439 1.08 23.51 13.03
CA PHE A 439 -0.12 23.04 12.33
C PHE A 439 -1.14 22.48 13.33
N THR A 440 -2.41 22.67 13.02
CA THR A 440 -3.51 21.98 13.69
C THR A 440 -4.34 21.24 12.66
N TYR A 441 -5.09 20.24 13.10
CA TYR A 441 -5.80 19.34 12.22
C TYR A 441 -7.28 19.20 12.61
N ASP A 442 -8.12 18.89 11.63
CA ASP A 442 -9.52 18.52 11.85
C ASP A 442 -9.65 17.03 12.22
N ALA A 443 -10.89 16.58 12.49
CA ALA A 443 -11.18 15.20 12.90
C ALA A 443 -10.86 14.15 11.80
N ARG A 444 -10.67 14.57 10.55
CA ARG A 444 -10.28 13.70 9.42
C ARG A 444 -8.79 13.76 9.13
N GLY A 445 -8.01 14.51 9.93
CA GLY A 445 -6.57 14.66 9.75
C GLY A 445 -6.18 15.68 8.67
N GLN A 446 -7.08 16.57 8.26
CA GLN A 446 -6.75 17.66 7.32
C GLN A 446 -6.25 18.89 8.07
N ILE A 447 -5.32 19.67 7.50
CA ILE A 447 -4.77 20.87 8.15
C ILE A 447 -5.87 21.90 8.35
N ALA A 448 -6.29 22.12 9.60
CA ALA A 448 -7.27 23.14 9.96
C ALA A 448 -6.63 24.53 10.04
N THR A 449 -5.41 24.64 10.60
CA THR A 449 -4.64 25.88 10.62
C THR A 449 -3.15 25.62 10.43
N GLN A 450 -2.48 26.59 9.82
CA GLN A 450 -1.03 26.70 9.72
C GLN A 450 -0.62 28.06 10.27
N THR A 451 0.34 28.09 11.17
CA THR A 451 0.96 29.32 11.67
C THR A 451 2.38 29.37 11.12
N ASP A 452 2.72 30.45 10.41
CA ASP A 452 4.06 30.64 9.86
C ASP A 452 5.05 31.15 10.92
N ALA A 453 6.32 31.28 10.54
CA ALA A 453 7.39 31.76 11.41
C ALA A 453 7.23 33.21 11.89
N LEU A 454 6.35 33.99 11.26
CA LEU A 454 6.03 35.36 11.65
C LEU A 454 4.78 35.41 12.55
N GLY A 455 4.15 34.28 12.84
CA GLY A 455 2.93 34.18 13.63
C GLY A 455 1.66 34.44 12.83
N HIS A 456 1.72 34.54 11.49
CA HIS A 456 0.51 34.69 10.69
C HIS A 456 -0.21 33.34 10.57
N ILE A 457 -1.51 33.37 10.83
CA ILE A 457 -2.35 32.18 10.79
C ILE A 457 -3.07 32.10 9.44
N THR A 458 -2.90 30.98 8.76
CA THR A 458 -3.73 30.55 7.63
C THR A 458 -4.68 29.45 8.09
N ALA A 459 -5.98 29.62 7.89
CA ALA A 459 -7.01 28.63 8.25
C ALA A 459 -7.68 28.06 7.01
N PHE A 460 -8.05 26.78 7.08
CA PHE A 460 -8.69 26.06 5.98
C PHE A 460 -10.02 25.45 6.44
N VAL A 461 -11.00 25.44 5.54
CA VAL A 461 -12.28 24.75 5.71
C VAL A 461 -12.49 23.84 4.52
N TYR A 462 -12.91 22.61 4.79
CA TYR A 462 -13.08 21.56 3.78
C TYR A 462 -14.54 21.14 3.65
N ASP A 463 -14.92 20.66 2.47
CA ASP A 463 -16.19 19.95 2.28
C ASP A 463 -16.08 18.46 2.65
N THR A 464 -17.15 17.69 2.46
CA THR A 464 -17.20 16.26 2.78
C THR A 464 -16.25 15.40 1.95
N GLN A 465 -15.81 15.88 0.78
CA GLN A 465 -14.82 15.20 -0.06
C GLN A 465 -13.38 15.59 0.31
N GLY A 466 -13.21 16.53 1.24
CA GLY A 466 -11.90 17.01 1.68
C GLY A 466 -11.31 18.09 0.78
N ARG A 467 -12.14 18.76 -0.03
CA ARG A 467 -11.72 19.87 -0.89
C ARG A 467 -11.83 21.19 -0.13
N ILE A 468 -10.86 22.09 -0.30
CA ILE A 468 -10.85 23.40 0.38
C ILE A 468 -12.00 24.25 -0.17
N ILE A 469 -12.96 24.60 0.67
CA ILE A 469 -14.04 25.53 0.33
C ILE A 469 -13.79 26.94 0.86
N SER A 470 -12.89 27.10 1.84
CA SER A 470 -12.42 28.39 2.32
C SER A 470 -10.96 28.32 2.76
N LYS A 471 -10.17 29.32 2.35
CA LYS A 471 -8.84 29.63 2.86
C LYS A 471 -8.87 31.04 3.43
N THR A 472 -8.51 31.20 4.69
CA THR A 472 -8.38 32.51 5.35
C THR A 472 -6.92 32.75 5.70
N GLU A 473 -6.24 33.63 4.98
CA GLU A 473 -4.86 34.05 5.25
C GLU A 473 -4.82 35.20 6.25
N ALA A 474 -3.74 35.29 7.03
CA ALA A 474 -3.52 36.32 8.05
C ALA A 474 -4.74 36.49 9.00
N LYS A 475 -5.35 35.37 9.38
CA LYS A 475 -6.56 35.30 10.20
C LYS A 475 -6.39 36.06 11.50
N GLY A 476 -7.35 36.94 11.80
CA GLY A 476 -7.34 37.77 13.02
C GLY A 476 -6.49 39.04 12.93
N THR A 477 -5.89 39.34 11.78
CA THR A 477 -5.13 40.58 11.54
C THR A 477 -5.87 41.55 10.62
N ALA A 478 -5.38 42.79 10.49
CA ALA A 478 -5.92 43.76 9.55
C ALA A 478 -5.70 43.37 8.07
N GLN A 479 -4.77 42.47 7.79
CA GLN A 479 -4.41 41.99 6.46
C GLN A 479 -5.17 40.71 6.07
N GLN A 480 -6.19 40.31 6.84
CA GLN A 480 -6.93 39.08 6.61
C GLN A 480 -7.51 39.03 5.19
N ARG A 481 -7.26 37.93 4.48
CA ARG A 481 -7.83 37.66 3.15
C ARG A 481 -8.55 36.34 3.15
N VAL A 482 -9.79 36.33 2.64
CA VAL A 482 -10.58 35.12 2.49
C VAL A 482 -10.68 34.79 1.01
N THR A 483 -10.36 33.55 0.67
CA THR A 483 -10.63 32.94 -0.62
C THR A 483 -11.63 31.82 -0.42
N THR A 484 -12.74 31.81 -1.16
CA THR A 484 -13.69 30.69 -1.18
C THR A 484 -13.67 30.01 -2.54
N THR A 485 -13.83 28.69 -2.53
CA THR A 485 -13.80 27.88 -3.74
C THR A 485 -15.04 27.01 -3.81
N THR A 486 -15.73 27.04 -4.95
CA THR A 486 -16.70 26.01 -5.31
C THR A 486 -16.07 25.06 -6.31
N TRP A 487 -16.55 23.83 -6.35
CA TRP A 487 -15.92 22.74 -7.11
C TRP A 487 -16.83 22.22 -8.23
N ASP A 488 -16.21 21.69 -9.28
CA ASP A 488 -16.89 21.10 -10.44
C ASP A 488 -17.37 19.67 -10.12
N GLY A 489 -18.64 19.55 -9.71
CA GLY A 489 -19.27 18.28 -9.38
C GLY A 489 -18.56 17.54 -8.23
N THR A 490 -18.12 16.31 -8.49
CA THR A 490 -17.33 15.47 -7.56
C THR A 490 -15.82 15.59 -7.78
N SER A 491 -15.37 16.42 -8.73
CA SER A 491 -13.94 16.55 -9.03
C SER A 491 -13.23 17.53 -8.09
N PHE A 492 -11.90 17.44 -8.03
CA PHE A 492 -11.02 18.41 -7.39
C PHE A 492 -10.63 19.55 -8.34
N ARG A 493 -11.51 19.91 -9.28
CA ARG A 493 -11.34 21.06 -10.17
C ARG A 493 -12.19 22.24 -9.69
N PRO A 494 -11.62 23.43 -9.49
CA PRO A 494 -12.38 24.59 -9.01
C PRO A 494 -13.37 25.03 -10.08
N LYS A 495 -14.63 25.21 -9.72
CA LYS A 495 -15.65 25.84 -10.59
C LYS A 495 -15.63 27.35 -10.45
N THR A 496 -15.55 27.86 -9.22
CA THR A 496 -15.35 29.29 -8.95
C THR A 496 -14.36 29.48 -7.81
N VAL A 497 -13.52 30.50 -7.93
CA VAL A 497 -12.64 31.00 -6.86
C VAL A 497 -13.00 32.45 -6.62
N THR A 498 -13.45 32.76 -5.41
CA THR A 498 -13.88 34.10 -5.00
C THR A 498 -12.90 34.64 -3.98
N THR A 499 -12.49 35.88 -4.19
CA THR A 499 -11.71 36.69 -3.24
C THR A 499 -12.46 37.99 -2.98
N ALA A 500 -11.93 38.87 -2.14
CA ALA A 500 -12.59 40.13 -1.82
C ALA A 500 -12.78 41.07 -3.03
N ASP A 501 -11.92 40.97 -4.06
CA ASP A 501 -11.90 41.90 -5.19
C ASP A 501 -12.35 41.27 -6.52
N ARG A 502 -12.36 39.94 -6.66
CA ARG A 502 -12.71 39.25 -7.90
C ARG A 502 -13.32 37.86 -7.70
N VAL A 503 -14.07 37.43 -8.71
CA VAL A 503 -14.53 36.05 -8.92
C VAL A 503 -13.89 35.52 -10.20
N THR A 504 -13.19 34.39 -10.11
CA THR A 504 -12.69 33.64 -11.26
C THR A 504 -13.52 32.38 -11.45
N THR A 505 -14.09 32.18 -12.63
CA THR A 505 -14.90 31.02 -13.01
C THR A 505 -14.15 30.17 -14.04
N TYR A 506 -14.20 28.86 -13.86
CA TYR A 506 -13.60 27.89 -14.77
C TYR A 506 -14.69 27.00 -15.37
N THR A 507 -14.54 26.65 -16.65
CA THR A 507 -15.36 25.62 -17.29
C THR A 507 -14.48 24.51 -17.83
N TYR A 508 -14.98 23.28 -17.79
CA TYR A 508 -14.26 22.08 -18.21
C TYR A 508 -15.10 21.29 -19.22
N ASP A 509 -14.45 20.53 -20.08
CA ASP A 509 -15.13 19.53 -20.90
C ASP A 509 -15.41 18.25 -20.11
N ILE A 510 -16.06 17.28 -20.76
CA ILE A 510 -16.42 15.99 -20.12
C ILE A 510 -15.18 15.16 -19.73
N GLN A 511 -14.03 15.42 -20.34
CA GLN A 511 -12.75 14.81 -20.00
C GLN A 511 -12.03 15.57 -18.86
N GLY A 512 -12.59 16.68 -18.37
CA GLY A 512 -12.02 17.48 -17.30
C GLY A 512 -10.94 18.46 -17.75
N ARG A 513 -10.77 18.68 -19.06
CA ARG A 513 -9.82 19.65 -19.61
C ARG A 513 -10.43 21.04 -19.53
N LEU A 514 -9.62 22.04 -19.18
CA LEU A 514 -10.04 23.42 -19.02
C LEU A 514 -10.46 24.01 -20.38
N LEU A 515 -11.71 24.47 -20.49
CA LEU A 515 -12.26 25.13 -21.67
C LEU A 515 -12.15 26.65 -21.60
N SER A 516 -12.43 27.24 -20.43
CA SER A 516 -12.35 28.69 -20.26
C SER A 516 -12.02 29.10 -18.83
N THR A 517 -11.40 30.26 -18.70
CA THR A 517 -11.19 30.97 -17.44
C THR A 517 -11.71 32.39 -17.61
N GLN A 518 -12.64 32.81 -16.77
CA GLN A 518 -13.22 34.15 -16.79
C GLN A 518 -13.02 34.79 -15.42
N THR A 519 -12.50 36.02 -15.37
CA THR A 519 -12.35 36.77 -14.11
C THR A 519 -13.18 38.04 -14.17
N HIS A 520 -14.04 38.23 -13.17
CA HIS A 520 -14.86 39.41 -13.00
C HIS A 520 -14.48 40.11 -11.70
N SER A 521 -14.25 41.41 -11.77
CA SER A 521 -14.08 42.24 -10.58
C SER A 521 -15.40 42.31 -9.80
N ILE A 522 -15.31 42.26 -8.47
CA ILE A 522 -16.46 42.47 -7.57
C ILE A 522 -16.63 43.97 -7.27
N LYS A 523 -15.57 44.77 -7.49
CA LYS A 523 -15.68 46.23 -7.45
C LYS A 523 -16.34 46.72 -8.74
N GLU A 524 -17.46 47.44 -8.55
CA GLU A 524 -18.33 48.06 -9.57
C GLU A 524 -17.58 48.80 -10.67
#